data_AF-J3JDR3-F1
#
_entry.id   AF-J3JDR3-F1
#
_cell.length_a   1.000
_cell.length_b   1.000
_cell.length_c   1.000
_cell.angle_alpha   90.00
_cell.angle_beta   90.00
_cell.angle_gamma   90.00
#
_symmetry.space_group_name_H-M   'P 1'
#
loop_
_entity.id
_entity.type
_entity.pdbx_description
1 polymer ?
#
loop_
_entity_poly.entity_id
_entity_poly.type
_entity_poly.pdbx_seq_one_letter_code
_entity_poly.pdbx_strand_id
1 'polypeptide(L)'
;MEDDRDGSGSHERLAFSADRGRGILTPSDREFLLGRKTDYTEHSKKQKRNRIRRRLRNSILDFSILFDHLEDRDRETVFNPEADARDDYTQGVIDMLGFLHLGTMGYHVPFKDMLGQGVNRAEQKLAGSDYRMVTVDFNVDPVGQIDVDEVVDKLDGGNFDQITDEELRAFVRLMTESEDFSASTMRDEMKAQMTQFLEKVNEAAEQRNRRVEELDD
;
A
#
# COMPACT_ATOMS: atom_id res chain seq x y z
N MET A 1 23.64 -22.75 20.90
CA MET A 1 22.56 -21.76 20.83
C MET A 1 22.54 -21.30 19.39
N GLU A 2 21.90 -22.11 18.54
CA GLU A 2 21.58 -21.72 17.16
C GLU A 2 20.38 -20.79 17.24
N ASP A 3 20.56 -19.59 16.71
CA ASP A 3 19.55 -18.55 16.58
C ASP A 3 18.70 -18.90 15.35
N ASP A 4 17.60 -19.63 15.58
CA ASP A 4 16.50 -19.83 14.63
C ASP A 4 15.92 -18.45 14.25
N ARG A 5 16.43 -17.87 13.17
CA ARG A 5 15.75 -16.79 12.44
C ARG A 5 15.41 -17.25 11.03
N ASP A 6 14.56 -18.27 10.96
CA ASP A 6 13.76 -18.50 9.77
C ASP A 6 12.33 -18.05 10.05
N GLY A 7 12.12 -16.75 9.82
CA GLY A 7 10.85 -16.05 10.05
C GLY A 7 10.42 -15.25 8.83
N SER A 8 10.77 -15.71 7.62
CA SER A 8 10.15 -15.23 6.37
C SER A 8 9.11 -16.24 5.90
N GLY A 9 8.23 -16.64 6.83
CA GLY A 9 6.96 -17.23 6.45
C GLY A 9 6.17 -16.13 5.77
N SER A 10 6.10 -16.15 4.44
CA SER A 10 5.13 -15.36 3.69
C SER A 10 3.74 -15.70 4.21
N HIS A 11 3.25 -14.94 5.19
CA HIS A 11 1.89 -15.07 5.66
C HIS A 11 1.00 -14.77 4.44
N GLU A 12 0.34 -15.81 3.92
CA GLU A 12 -0.63 -15.64 2.84
C GLU A 12 -1.68 -14.65 3.37
N ARG A 13 -1.71 -13.44 2.79
CA ARG A 13 -2.66 -12.40 3.18
C ARG A 13 -4.06 -13.00 3.26
N LEU A 14 -4.81 -12.68 4.30
CA LEU A 14 -6.17 -13.19 4.53
C LEU A 14 -7.11 -12.94 3.33
N ALA A 15 -6.84 -11.89 2.54
CA ALA A 15 -7.55 -11.61 1.29
C ALA A 15 -7.53 -12.81 0.30
N PHE A 16 -6.40 -13.54 0.26
CA PHE A 16 -6.15 -14.65 -0.65
C PHE A 16 -6.40 -16.02 -0.01
N SER A 17 -6.43 -16.13 1.32
CA SER A 17 -6.69 -17.40 2.03
C SER A 17 -7.93 -18.15 1.51
N ALA A 18 -7.78 -19.42 1.16
CA ALA A 18 -8.89 -20.26 0.69
C ALA A 18 -9.97 -20.46 1.77
N ASP A 19 -9.54 -20.60 3.02
CA ASP A 19 -10.39 -20.94 4.18
C ASP A 19 -11.22 -19.77 4.70
N ARG A 20 -10.97 -18.55 4.22
CA ARG A 20 -11.76 -17.39 4.62
C ARG A 20 -13.24 -17.54 4.27
N GLY A 21 -14.09 -17.22 5.24
CA GLY A 21 -15.55 -17.22 5.09
C GLY A 21 -16.06 -16.33 3.95
N ARG A 22 -17.35 -16.47 3.64
CA ARG A 22 -18.02 -15.66 2.62
C ARG A 22 -18.14 -14.21 3.08
N GLY A 23 -17.72 -13.27 2.24
CA GLY A 23 -18.07 -11.85 2.36
C GLY A 23 -19.01 -11.44 1.22
N ILE A 24 -18.73 -10.28 0.61
CA ILE A 24 -19.34 -9.93 -0.68
C ILE A 24 -19.03 -11.05 -1.67
N LEU A 25 -17.78 -11.46 -1.85
CA LEU A 25 -17.43 -12.60 -2.71
C LEU A 25 -17.70 -13.93 -2.00
N THR A 26 -18.24 -14.92 -2.73
CA THR A 26 -18.26 -16.31 -2.26
C THR A 26 -16.87 -16.92 -2.46
N PRO A 27 -16.52 -18.04 -1.79
CA PRO A 27 -15.27 -18.74 -2.05
C PRO A 27 -15.05 -19.04 -3.54
N SER A 28 -16.09 -19.52 -4.21
CA SER A 28 -16.03 -19.79 -5.65
C SER A 28 -15.90 -18.53 -6.53
N ASP A 29 -16.37 -17.36 -6.09
CA ASP A 29 -16.12 -16.11 -6.79
C ASP A 29 -14.65 -15.67 -6.63
N ARG A 30 -14.05 -15.89 -5.45
CA ARG A 30 -12.63 -15.64 -5.20
C ARG A 30 -11.75 -16.55 -6.05
N GLU A 31 -12.01 -17.85 -6.08
CA GLU A 31 -11.30 -18.80 -6.95
C GLU A 31 -11.33 -18.38 -8.42
N PHE A 32 -12.48 -17.88 -8.89
CA PHE A 32 -12.65 -17.40 -10.25
C PHE A 32 -11.84 -16.13 -10.54
N LEU A 33 -11.85 -15.15 -9.63
CA LEU A 33 -11.11 -13.89 -9.80
C LEU A 33 -9.60 -14.07 -9.65
N LEU A 34 -9.17 -14.96 -8.74
CA LEU A 34 -7.77 -15.29 -8.50
C LEU A 34 -7.20 -16.27 -9.53
N GLY A 35 -7.99 -16.74 -10.49
CA GLY A 35 -7.55 -17.66 -11.53
C GLY A 35 -7.20 -19.07 -11.03
N ARG A 36 -7.50 -19.40 -9.76
CA ARG A 36 -7.22 -20.72 -9.16
C ARG A 36 -8.06 -21.84 -9.78
N LYS A 37 -9.24 -21.50 -10.30
CA LYS A 37 -10.13 -22.41 -11.01
C LYS A 37 -10.32 -21.94 -12.46
N THR A 38 -9.95 -22.77 -13.43
CA THR A 38 -9.84 -22.38 -14.84
C THR A 38 -10.78 -23.14 -15.79
N ASP A 39 -11.50 -24.15 -15.30
CA ASP A 39 -12.45 -25.02 -16.01
C ASP A 39 -13.79 -24.35 -16.34
N TYR A 40 -13.77 -23.07 -16.68
CA TYR A 40 -14.97 -22.32 -17.05
C TYR A 40 -15.11 -22.18 -18.56
N THR A 41 -16.28 -22.54 -19.09
CA THR A 41 -16.67 -22.14 -20.45
C THR A 41 -16.86 -20.62 -20.54
N GLU A 42 -16.73 -20.03 -21.72
CA GLU A 42 -16.90 -18.58 -21.92
C GLU A 42 -18.27 -18.07 -21.43
N HIS A 43 -19.33 -18.84 -21.68
CA HIS A 43 -20.66 -18.54 -21.14
C HIS A 43 -20.66 -18.52 -19.60
N SER A 44 -20.05 -19.53 -18.96
CA SER A 44 -19.94 -19.59 -17.50
C SER A 44 -19.13 -18.44 -16.91
N LYS A 45 -18.01 -18.04 -17.55
CA LYS A 45 -17.22 -16.86 -17.15
C LYS A 45 -18.08 -15.59 -17.18
N LYS A 46 -18.84 -15.37 -18.25
CA LYS A 46 -19.75 -14.22 -18.40
C LYS A 46 -20.82 -14.20 -17.32
N GLN A 47 -21.46 -15.34 -17.05
CA GLN A 47 -22.46 -15.45 -15.98
C GLN A 47 -21.85 -15.18 -14.59
N LYS A 48 -20.65 -15.71 -14.32
CA LYS A 48 -19.94 -15.48 -13.06
C LYS A 48 -19.65 -13.99 -12.84
N ARG A 49 -19.06 -13.31 -13.83
CA ARG A 49 -18.82 -11.86 -13.80
C ARG A 49 -20.10 -11.06 -13.57
N ASN A 50 -21.21 -11.44 -14.21
CA ASN A 50 -22.51 -10.80 -13.99
C ASN A 50 -23.01 -10.96 -12.55
N ARG A 51 -22.88 -12.15 -11.96
CA ARG A 51 -23.27 -12.40 -10.56
C ARG A 51 -22.43 -11.58 -9.58
N ILE A 52 -21.11 -11.54 -9.79
CA ILE A 52 -20.19 -10.73 -8.97
C ILE A 52 -20.59 -9.25 -9.02
N ARG A 53 -20.80 -8.69 -10.23
CA ARG A 53 -21.23 -7.30 -10.40
C ARG A 53 -22.56 -6.99 -9.71
N ARG A 54 -23.56 -7.87 -9.84
CA ARG A 54 -24.87 -7.68 -9.19
C ARG A 54 -24.74 -7.67 -7.67
N ARG A 55 -23.96 -8.61 -7.13
CA ARG A 55 -23.78 -8.69 -5.68
C ARG A 55 -23.04 -7.49 -5.13
N LEU A 56 -21.97 -7.05 -5.81
CA LEU A 56 -21.24 -5.85 -5.44
C LEU A 56 -22.15 -4.62 -5.42
N ARG A 57 -22.98 -4.42 -6.45
CA ARG A 57 -23.96 -3.32 -6.49
C ARG A 57 -24.91 -3.34 -5.31
N ASN A 58 -25.47 -4.51 -4.98
CA ASN A 58 -26.36 -4.64 -3.83
C ASN A 58 -25.61 -4.42 -2.50
N SER A 59 -24.37 -4.92 -2.39
CA SER A 59 -23.57 -4.75 -1.16
C SER A 59 -23.25 -3.27 -0.89
N ILE A 60 -23.07 -2.46 -1.94
CA ILE A 60 -22.90 -1.00 -1.79
C ILE A 60 -24.16 -0.37 -1.17
N LEU A 61 -25.35 -0.82 -1.57
CA LEU A 61 -26.62 -0.34 -1.00
C LEU A 61 -26.81 -0.81 0.45
N ASP A 62 -26.38 -2.04 0.76
CA ASP A 62 -26.46 -2.60 2.10
C ASP A 62 -25.71 -1.74 3.14
N PHE A 63 -24.65 -1.01 2.75
CA PHE A 63 -23.96 -0.07 3.65
C PHE A 63 -24.86 1.06 4.15
N SER A 64 -25.91 1.46 3.42
CA SER A 64 -26.88 2.43 3.94
C SER A 64 -27.65 1.82 5.12
N ILE A 65 -28.07 0.56 4.99
CA ILE A 65 -28.76 -0.18 6.05
C ILE A 65 -27.82 -0.38 7.25
N LEU A 66 -26.58 -0.84 7.01
CA LEU A 66 -25.59 -1.03 8.08
C LEU A 66 -25.28 0.27 8.80
N PHE A 67 -25.10 1.37 8.07
CA PHE A 67 -24.79 2.65 8.67
C PHE A 67 -25.91 3.15 9.58
N ASP A 68 -27.16 3.04 9.13
CA ASP A 68 -28.30 3.58 9.87
C ASP A 68 -28.78 2.64 11.00
N HIS A 69 -28.65 1.32 10.85
CA HIS A 69 -29.29 0.34 11.73
C HIS A 69 -28.36 -0.60 12.48
N LEU A 70 -27.08 -0.73 12.12
CA LEU A 70 -26.16 -1.55 12.92
C LEU A 70 -25.83 -0.83 14.23
N GLU A 71 -25.90 -1.57 15.33
CA GLU A 71 -25.56 -1.05 16.66
C GLU A 71 -24.06 -0.71 16.76
N ASP A 72 -23.72 0.29 17.55
CA ASP A 72 -22.34 0.76 17.68
C ASP A 72 -21.40 -0.35 18.18
N ARG A 73 -21.87 -1.19 19.12
CA ARG A 73 -21.11 -2.34 19.64
C ARG A 73 -20.76 -3.37 18.57
N ASP A 74 -21.72 -3.66 17.69
CA ASP A 74 -21.50 -4.63 16.60
C ASP A 74 -20.54 -4.03 15.57
N ARG A 75 -20.67 -2.73 15.27
CA ARG A 75 -19.71 -2.01 14.42
C ARG A 75 -18.31 -2.05 15.02
N GLU A 76 -18.14 -1.76 16.30
CA GLU A 76 -16.84 -1.84 16.99
C GLU A 76 -16.21 -3.24 16.88
N THR A 77 -17.03 -4.29 16.99
CA THR A 77 -16.56 -5.67 16.86
C THR A 77 -16.04 -5.97 15.45
N VAL A 78 -16.68 -5.44 14.41
CA VAL A 78 -16.22 -5.58 13.01
C VAL A 78 -14.88 -4.86 12.77
N PHE A 79 -14.67 -3.70 13.40
CA PHE A 79 -13.48 -2.87 13.20
C PHE A 79 -12.37 -3.09 14.26
N ASN A 80 -12.51 -4.11 15.12
CA ASN A 80 -11.50 -4.49 16.10
C ASN A 80 -11.06 -5.95 15.92
N PRO A 81 -10.36 -6.28 14.82
CA PRO A 81 -9.88 -7.63 14.57
C PRO A 81 -8.74 -8.04 15.53
N GLU A 82 -8.45 -9.34 15.55
CA GLU A 82 -7.26 -9.89 16.21
C GLU A 82 -5.97 -9.24 15.68
N ALA A 83 -4.93 -9.18 16.53
CA ALA A 83 -3.74 -8.39 16.27
C ALA A 83 -2.98 -8.82 14.99
N ASP A 84 -2.96 -10.12 14.71
CA ASP A 84 -2.33 -10.73 13.53
C ASP A 84 -3.09 -10.46 12.22
N ALA A 85 -4.40 -10.18 12.30
CA ALA A 85 -5.23 -9.88 11.14
C ALA A 85 -5.33 -8.37 10.84
N ARG A 86 -4.94 -7.51 11.79
CA ARG A 86 -5.18 -6.05 11.73
C ARG A 86 -4.62 -5.41 10.46
N ASP A 87 -3.43 -5.82 10.02
CA ASP A 87 -2.79 -5.27 8.82
C ASP A 87 -3.56 -5.64 7.54
N ASP A 88 -4.04 -6.89 7.45
CA ASP A 88 -4.86 -7.35 6.33
C ASP A 88 -6.22 -6.63 6.26
N TYR A 89 -6.86 -6.40 7.42
CA TYR A 89 -8.10 -5.62 7.47
C TYR A 89 -7.86 -4.16 7.08
N THR A 90 -6.75 -3.56 7.53
CA THR A 90 -6.36 -2.19 7.17
C THR A 90 -6.13 -2.08 5.66
N GLN A 91 -5.38 -3.00 5.07
CA GLN A 91 -5.18 -3.07 3.62
C GLN A 91 -6.52 -3.25 2.88
N GLY A 92 -7.42 -4.09 3.39
CA GLY A 92 -8.75 -4.28 2.82
C GLY A 92 -9.59 -2.99 2.79
N VAL A 93 -9.49 -2.15 3.82
CA VAL A 93 -10.16 -0.83 3.86
C VAL A 93 -9.53 0.12 2.84
N ILE A 94 -8.20 0.14 2.72
CA ILE A 94 -7.48 0.95 1.72
C ILE A 94 -7.90 0.55 0.30
N ASP A 95 -7.90 -0.75 0.01
CA ASP A 95 -8.30 -1.30 -1.30
C ASP A 95 -9.78 -0.98 -1.60
N MET A 96 -10.65 -1.02 -0.59
CA MET A 96 -12.05 -0.62 -0.72
C MET A 96 -12.19 0.85 -1.11
N LEU A 97 -11.48 1.76 -0.43
CA LEU A 97 -11.51 3.19 -0.74
C LEU A 97 -10.97 3.47 -2.14
N GLY A 98 -9.85 2.85 -2.53
CA GLY A 98 -9.30 2.95 -3.89
C GLY A 98 -10.24 2.39 -4.95
N PHE A 99 -10.89 1.26 -4.67
CA PHE A 99 -11.89 0.67 -5.56
C PHE A 99 -13.11 1.59 -5.76
N LEU A 100 -13.61 2.21 -4.70
CA LEU A 100 -14.72 3.17 -4.78
C LEU A 100 -14.30 4.44 -5.54
N HIS A 101 -13.08 4.93 -5.33
CA HIS A 101 -12.54 6.05 -6.08
C HIS A 101 -12.54 5.75 -7.59
N LEU A 102 -11.95 4.63 -8.01
CA LEU A 102 -11.95 4.20 -9.41
C LEU A 102 -13.36 3.99 -9.96
N GLY A 103 -14.26 3.39 -9.17
CA GLY A 103 -15.63 3.09 -9.58
C GLY A 103 -16.53 4.32 -9.71
N THR A 104 -16.16 5.44 -9.08
CA THR A 104 -16.90 6.71 -9.11
C THR A 104 -16.26 7.77 -10.00
N MET A 105 -15.14 7.45 -10.66
CA MET A 105 -14.56 8.31 -11.69
C MET A 105 -15.61 8.63 -12.77
N GLY A 106 -15.84 9.93 -12.99
CA GLY A 106 -16.85 10.43 -13.93
C GLY A 106 -18.27 10.52 -13.39
N TYR A 107 -18.50 10.29 -12.09
CA TYR A 107 -19.80 10.56 -11.47
C TYR A 107 -20.03 12.08 -11.38
N HIS A 108 -21.30 12.48 -11.32
CA HIS A 108 -21.67 13.90 -11.13
C HIS A 108 -21.14 14.46 -9.81
N VAL A 109 -21.14 13.64 -8.75
CA VAL A 109 -20.56 14.00 -7.46
C VAL A 109 -19.12 13.49 -7.45
N PRO A 110 -18.11 14.35 -7.24
CA PRO A 110 -16.73 13.92 -7.06
C PRO A 110 -16.54 13.02 -5.84
N PHE A 111 -15.60 12.07 -5.91
CA PHE A 111 -15.30 11.15 -4.80
C PHE A 111 -14.97 11.88 -3.49
N LYS A 112 -14.19 12.97 -3.55
CA LYS A 112 -13.85 13.79 -2.38
C LYS A 112 -15.09 14.31 -1.64
N ASP A 113 -16.12 14.70 -2.39
CA ASP A 113 -17.35 15.26 -1.82
C ASP A 113 -18.21 14.13 -1.22
N MET A 114 -18.23 12.95 -1.84
CA MET A 114 -18.85 11.75 -1.24
C MET A 114 -18.17 11.36 0.08
N LEU A 115 -16.84 11.36 0.11
CA LEU A 115 -16.06 11.04 1.30
C LEU A 115 -16.34 12.06 2.41
N GLY A 116 -16.30 13.36 2.09
CA GLY A 116 -16.62 14.42 3.04
C GLY A 116 -18.05 14.32 3.60
N GLN A 117 -19.03 13.98 2.76
CA GLN A 117 -20.41 13.74 3.21
C GLN A 117 -20.51 12.51 4.13
N GLY A 118 -19.83 11.41 3.79
CA GLY A 118 -19.79 10.20 4.60
C GLY A 118 -19.19 10.43 5.99
N VAL A 119 -18.06 11.15 6.06
CA VAL A 119 -17.39 11.51 7.32
C VAL A 119 -18.26 12.45 8.15
N ASN A 120 -18.90 13.46 7.54
CA ASN A 120 -19.83 14.33 8.25
C ASN A 120 -21.00 13.56 8.87
N ARG A 121 -21.61 12.62 8.13
CA ARG A 121 -22.67 11.76 8.68
C ARG A 121 -22.18 10.93 9.87
N ALA A 122 -20.95 10.41 9.80
CA ALA A 122 -20.38 9.62 10.90
C ALA A 122 -20.15 10.48 12.16
N GLU A 123 -19.64 11.69 12.01
CA GLU A 123 -19.44 12.64 13.11
C GLU A 123 -20.75 13.09 13.76
N GLN A 124 -21.79 13.33 12.96
CA GLN A 124 -23.13 13.63 13.46
C GLN A 124 -23.69 12.48 14.30
N LYS A 125 -23.53 11.23 13.82
CA LYS A 125 -23.93 10.02 14.56
C LYS A 125 -23.17 9.89 15.88
N LEU A 126 -21.85 10.12 15.88
CA LEU A 126 -21.02 10.08 17.09
C LEU A 126 -21.42 11.14 18.14
N ALA A 127 -21.84 12.33 17.71
CA ALA A 127 -22.28 13.37 18.62
C ALA A 127 -23.75 13.26 19.04
N GLY A 128 -24.52 12.33 18.44
CA GLY A 128 -25.97 12.27 18.61
C GLY A 128 -26.66 13.59 18.22
N SER A 129 -26.08 14.32 17.27
CA SER A 129 -26.53 15.66 16.87
C SER A 129 -26.32 15.89 15.39
N ASP A 130 -27.41 16.25 14.69
CA ASP A 130 -27.39 16.60 13.27
C ASP A 130 -26.62 17.90 12.99
N TYR A 131 -26.25 18.65 14.03
CA TYR A 131 -25.59 19.95 13.93
C TYR A 131 -24.07 19.90 14.19
N ARG A 132 -23.49 18.71 14.43
CA ARG A 132 -22.03 18.58 14.45
C ARG A 132 -21.49 18.66 13.02
N MET A 133 -21.02 19.85 12.67
CA MET A 133 -20.36 20.11 11.39
C MET A 133 -18.86 19.88 11.56
N VAL A 134 -18.28 19.08 10.67
CA VAL A 134 -16.83 18.94 10.57
C VAL A 134 -16.34 19.42 9.21
N THR A 135 -15.24 20.14 9.20
CA THR A 135 -14.52 20.44 7.96
C THR A 135 -13.67 19.24 7.63
N VAL A 136 -13.91 18.64 6.46
CA VAL A 136 -13.10 17.55 5.93
C VAL A 136 -12.31 18.09 4.76
N ASP A 137 -11.03 18.34 5.00
CA ASP A 137 -10.10 18.73 3.95
C ASP A 137 -9.49 17.48 3.32
N PHE A 138 -9.97 17.13 2.13
CA PHE A 138 -9.44 16.03 1.33
C PHE A 138 -8.91 16.57 0.00
N ASN A 139 -7.60 16.78 -0.05
CA ASN A 139 -6.89 17.20 -1.25
C ASN A 139 -6.14 16.01 -1.82
N VAL A 140 -6.40 15.72 -3.09
CA VAL A 140 -5.60 14.78 -3.88
C VAL A 140 -4.99 15.64 -4.98
N ASP A 141 -3.76 16.06 -4.73
CA ASP A 141 -2.97 16.73 -5.75
C ASP A 141 -2.35 15.63 -6.60
N PRO A 142 -2.75 15.48 -7.87
CA PRO A 142 -2.05 14.57 -8.76
C PRO A 142 -0.64 15.13 -8.92
N VAL A 143 0.31 14.55 -8.19
CA VAL A 143 1.71 14.59 -8.61
C VAL A 143 1.70 14.10 -10.05
N GLY A 144 2.35 14.85 -10.94
CA GLY A 144 2.45 14.48 -12.35
C GLY A 144 2.97 13.05 -12.50
N GLN A 145 2.93 12.51 -13.72
CA GLN A 145 3.56 11.22 -13.98
C GLN A 145 5.02 11.30 -13.50
N ILE A 146 5.34 10.61 -12.40
CA ILE A 146 6.69 10.58 -11.86
C ILE A 146 7.52 9.81 -12.87
N ASP A 147 8.43 10.53 -13.53
CA ASP A 147 9.42 9.93 -14.40
C ASP A 147 10.50 9.30 -13.53
N VAL A 148 10.43 7.99 -13.36
CA VAL A 148 11.37 7.24 -12.52
C VAL A 148 12.80 7.38 -13.05
N ASP A 149 12.97 7.46 -14.37
CA ASP A 149 14.29 7.64 -14.97
C ASP A 149 14.88 9.00 -14.54
N GLU A 150 14.06 10.04 -14.47
CA GLU A 150 14.45 11.35 -13.93
C GLU A 150 14.83 11.28 -12.44
N VAL A 151 14.13 10.45 -11.65
CA VAL A 151 14.48 10.23 -10.23
C VAL A 151 15.81 9.49 -10.10
N VAL A 152 16.10 8.49 -10.95
CA VAL A 152 17.39 7.80 -11.00
C VAL A 152 18.50 8.78 -11.37
N ASP A 153 18.31 9.60 -12.39
CA ASP A 153 19.27 10.62 -12.80
C ASP A 153 19.56 11.63 -11.67
N LYS A 154 18.54 12.02 -10.89
CA LYS A 154 18.70 12.88 -9.71
C LYS A 154 19.51 12.19 -8.60
N LEU A 155 19.26 10.90 -8.35
CA LEU A 155 19.97 10.11 -7.33
C LEU A 155 21.44 9.89 -7.72
N ASP A 156 21.70 9.49 -8.96
CA ASP A 156 23.05 9.28 -9.48
C ASP A 156 23.84 10.59 -9.57
N GLY A 157 23.14 11.69 -9.88
CA GLY A 157 23.70 13.04 -9.88
C GLY A 157 23.94 13.65 -8.49
N GLY A 158 23.50 12.98 -7.41
CA GLY A 158 23.61 13.48 -6.03
C GLY A 158 22.73 14.68 -5.72
N ASN A 159 21.71 14.96 -6.54
CA ASN A 159 20.79 16.10 -6.41
C ASN A 159 19.64 15.75 -5.44
N PHE A 160 19.97 15.28 -4.24
CA PHE A 160 19.00 14.80 -3.25
C PHE A 160 18.02 15.90 -2.78
N ASP A 161 18.42 17.17 -2.88
CA ASP A 161 17.61 18.35 -2.54
C ASP A 161 16.46 18.62 -3.53
N GLN A 162 16.52 18.00 -4.71
CA GLN A 162 15.53 18.16 -5.78
C GLN A 162 14.57 16.97 -5.89
N ILE A 163 14.71 15.98 -4.99
CA ILE A 163 13.86 14.80 -4.93
C ILE A 163 12.77 15.03 -3.88
N THR A 164 11.52 14.90 -4.30
CA THR A 164 10.34 14.94 -3.42
C THR A 164 10.14 13.62 -2.69
N ASP A 165 9.46 13.65 -1.54
CA ASP A 165 9.12 12.43 -0.78
C ASP A 165 8.25 11.46 -1.61
N GLU A 166 7.40 12.00 -2.49
CA GLU A 166 6.57 11.25 -3.42
C GLU A 166 7.40 10.54 -4.51
N GLU A 167 8.37 11.23 -5.12
CA GLU A 167 9.32 10.64 -6.08
C GLU A 167 10.13 9.52 -5.42
N LEU A 168 10.61 9.74 -4.20
CA LEU A 168 11.36 8.74 -3.45
C LEU A 168 10.48 7.52 -3.11
N ARG A 169 9.23 7.74 -2.69
CA ARG A 169 8.28 6.66 -2.38
C ARG A 169 7.89 5.87 -3.64
N ALA A 170 7.69 6.54 -4.77
CA ALA A 170 7.41 5.89 -6.05
C ALA A 170 8.61 5.04 -6.51
N PHE A 171 9.83 5.57 -6.40
CA PHE A 171 11.07 4.86 -6.69
C PHE A 171 11.23 3.61 -5.80
N VAL A 172 11.10 3.75 -4.48
CA VAL A 172 11.20 2.63 -3.54
C VAL A 172 10.15 1.56 -3.83
N ARG A 173 8.93 1.97 -4.17
CA ARG A 173 7.85 1.04 -4.54
C ARG A 173 8.19 0.27 -5.82
N LEU A 174 8.69 0.96 -6.86
CA LEU A 174 9.12 0.30 -8.09
C LEU A 174 10.25 -0.70 -7.83
N MET A 175 11.25 -0.32 -7.02
CA MET A 175 12.34 -1.21 -6.64
C MET A 175 11.81 -2.43 -5.90
N THR A 176 10.88 -2.26 -4.96
CA THR A 176 10.33 -3.39 -4.18
C THR A 176 9.41 -4.30 -5.01
N GLU A 177 8.80 -3.79 -6.08
CA GLU A 177 7.98 -4.57 -7.01
C GLU A 177 8.80 -5.28 -8.10
N SER A 178 10.08 -4.94 -8.29
CA SER A 178 10.95 -5.62 -9.26
C SER A 178 11.55 -6.92 -8.68
N GLU A 179 11.48 -8.00 -9.45
CA GLU A 179 12.02 -9.31 -9.04
C GLU A 179 13.56 -9.30 -8.88
N ASP A 180 14.22 -8.28 -9.45
CA ASP A 180 15.68 -8.11 -9.41
C ASP A 180 16.16 -7.38 -8.14
N PHE A 181 15.27 -6.78 -7.34
CA PHE A 181 15.66 -6.06 -6.14
C PHE A 181 15.77 -6.98 -4.93
N SER A 182 16.96 -7.00 -4.33
CA SER A 182 17.25 -7.70 -3.09
C SER A 182 17.82 -6.72 -2.07
N ALA A 183 17.08 -6.50 -0.98
CA ALA A 183 17.52 -5.61 0.10
C ALA A 183 18.81 -6.08 0.79
N SER A 184 19.10 -7.39 0.77
CA SER A 184 20.37 -7.93 1.26
C SER A 184 21.51 -7.63 0.28
N THR A 185 21.28 -7.81 -1.02
CA THR A 185 22.27 -7.50 -2.06
C THR A 185 22.67 -6.02 -2.03
N MET A 186 21.69 -5.11 -1.91
CA MET A 186 21.95 -3.67 -1.82
C MET A 186 22.78 -3.31 -0.56
N ARG A 187 22.50 -3.94 0.59
CA ARG A 187 23.28 -3.73 1.82
C ARG A 187 24.71 -4.23 1.67
N ASP A 188 24.90 -5.36 1.02
CA ASP A 188 26.22 -5.95 0.82
C ASP A 188 27.05 -5.12 -0.17
N GLU A 189 26.44 -4.60 -1.24
CA GLU A 189 27.09 -3.67 -2.17
C GLU A 189 27.45 -2.34 -1.51
N MET A 190 26.54 -1.74 -0.72
CA MET A 190 26.86 -0.51 0.02
C MET A 190 28.01 -0.72 1.01
N LYS A 191 28.05 -1.87 1.71
CA LYS A 191 29.17 -2.21 2.60
C LYS A 191 30.48 -2.37 1.82
N ALA A 192 30.44 -2.99 0.65
CA ALA A 192 31.62 -3.18 -0.19
C ALA A 192 32.17 -1.83 -0.67
N GLN A 193 31.31 -0.92 -1.14
CA GLN A 193 31.70 0.43 -1.56
C GLN A 193 32.25 1.26 -0.39
N MET A 194 31.62 1.20 0.79
CA MET A 194 32.11 1.88 1.99
C MET A 194 33.50 1.37 2.41
N THR A 195 33.74 0.07 2.27
CA THR A 195 35.04 -0.55 2.57
C THR A 195 36.11 -0.05 1.59
N GLN A 196 35.83 -0.02 0.29
CA GLN A 196 36.74 0.54 -0.71
C GLN A 196 37.01 2.04 -0.52
N PHE A 197 36.01 2.80 -0.08
CA PHE A 197 36.17 4.20 0.26
C PHE A 197 37.12 4.39 1.45
N LEU A 198 36.96 3.60 2.52
CA LEU A 198 37.84 3.63 3.69
C LEU A 198 39.28 3.25 3.35
N GLU A 199 39.48 2.26 2.46
CA GLU A 199 40.82 1.90 1.97
C GLU A 199 41.48 3.06 1.23
N LYS A 200 40.78 3.70 0.28
CA LYS A 200 41.30 4.86 -0.45
C LYS A 200 41.63 6.04 0.46
N VAL A 201 40.82 6.27 1.50
CA VAL A 201 41.06 7.33 2.48
C VAL A 201 42.32 7.03 3.31
N ASN A 202 42.53 5.78 3.72
CA ASN A 202 43.73 5.37 4.43
C ASN A 202 44.99 5.48 3.55
N GLU A 203 44.93 5.02 2.31
CA GLU A 203 46.04 5.16 1.36
C GLU A 203 46.41 6.63 1.12
N ALA A 204 45.41 7.50 0.98
CA ALA A 204 45.62 8.94 0.82
C ALA A 204 46.22 9.58 2.09
N ALA A 205 45.80 9.13 3.28
CA ALA A 205 46.36 9.60 4.54
C ALA A 205 47.83 9.17 4.72
N GLU A 206 48.19 7.94 4.34
CA GLU A 206 49.56 7.45 4.36
C GLU A 206 50.47 8.17 3.36
N GLN A 207 49.97 8.47 2.16
CA GLN A 207 50.70 9.26 1.17
C GLN A 207 50.92 10.70 1.63
N ARG A 208 49.92 11.28 2.31
CA ARG A 208 50.04 12.61 2.91
C ARG A 208 51.09 12.62 4.04
N ASN A 209 51.07 11.63 4.94
CA ASN A 209 52.04 11.55 6.03
C ASN A 209 53.48 11.37 5.50
N ARG A 210 53.68 10.51 4.49
CA ARG A 210 55.00 10.36 3.83
C ARG A 210 55.51 11.66 3.20
N ARG A 211 54.64 12.42 2.54
CA ARG A 211 55.02 13.74 1.98
C ARG A 211 55.36 14.77 3.05
N VAL A 212 54.76 14.70 4.23
CA VAL A 212 55.07 15.62 5.34
C VAL A 212 56.42 15.25 5.96
N GLU A 213 56.72 13.95 6.12
CA GLU A 213 58.02 13.47 6.58
C GLU A 213 59.18 13.83 5.62
N GLU A 214 58.95 13.79 4.30
CA GLU A 214 59.94 14.20 3.29
C GLU A 214 60.21 15.72 3.23
N LEU A 215 59.37 16.54 3.85
CA LEU A 215 59.52 18.01 3.89
C LEU A 215 60.17 18.51 5.19
N ASP A 216 60.25 17.66 6.21
CA ASP A 216 60.85 17.96 7.52
C ASP A 216 62.31 17.46 7.65
N ASP A 217 62.88 16.85 6.59
CA ASP A 217 64.31 16.50 6.40
C ASP A 217 65.04 17.51 5.47
#